data_AF-A0A2V6P8F4-F1
#
_entry.id   AF-A0A2V6P8F4-F1
#
_cell.length_a   1.000
_cell.length_b   1.000
_cell.length_c   1.000
_cell.angle_alpha   90.00
_cell.angle_beta   90.00
_cell.angle_gamma   90.00
#
_symmetry.space_group_name_H-M   'P 1'
#
loop_
_entity.id
_entity.type
_entity.pdbx_description
1 polymer ?
#
loop_
_entity_poly.entity_id
_entity_poly.type
_entity_poly.pdbx_seq_one_letter_code
_entity_poly.pdbx_strand_id
1 'polypeptide(L)'
;GNGLFYTRHEGTLALRNIAGELWSLPSPLKIVRSAGILTVSWVTATGTEILETTQDLTNSTQWRAIPEVTSGVDGSRSWTVTQSLGQSFFRLRQSEVNP
;
A
#
# COMPACT_ATOMS: atom_id res chain seq x y z
N GLY A 1 14.21 14.83 23.99
CA GLY A 1 14.64 14.28 22.69
C GLY A 1 13.59 13.32 22.22
N ASN A 2 12.99 13.54 21.05
CA ASN A 2 11.94 12.69 20.51
C ASN A 2 12.58 11.46 19.85
N GLY A 3 12.76 10.38 20.61
CA GLY A 3 13.21 9.10 20.08
C GLY A 3 12.03 8.35 19.48
N LEU A 4 12.07 8.09 18.18
CA LEU A 4 11.22 7.09 17.53
C LEU A 4 11.98 5.77 17.53
N PHE A 5 11.32 4.69 17.93
CA PHE A 5 11.91 3.36 17.96
C PHE A 5 11.19 2.46 16.96
N TYR A 6 11.95 1.68 16.20
CA TYR A 6 11.40 0.63 15.35
C TYR A 6 11.25 -0.63 16.20
N THR A 7 10.03 -1.17 16.24
CA THR A 7 9.76 -2.45 16.90
C THR A 7 9.07 -3.37 15.91
N ARG A 8 9.54 -4.61 15.81
CA ARG A 8 8.86 -5.65 15.03
C ARG A 8 7.80 -6.30 15.91
N HIS A 9 6.52 -6.06 15.61
CA HIS A 9 5.39 -6.70 16.29
C HIS A 9 4.68 -7.60 15.28
N GLU A 10 4.56 -8.90 15.58
CA GLU A 10 3.84 -9.87 14.72
C GLU A 10 4.30 -9.88 13.25
N GLY A 11 5.60 -9.72 13.02
CA GLY A 11 6.18 -9.71 11.67
C GLY A 11 6.13 -8.37 10.94
N THR A 12 5.39 -7.39 11.46
CA THR A 12 5.26 -6.04 10.88
C THR A 12 6.18 -5.03 11.58
N LEU A 13 6.78 -4.13 10.81
CA LEU A 13 7.54 -3.02 11.37
C LEU A 13 6.55 -1.95 11.87
N ALA A 14 6.59 -1.66 13.17
CA ALA A 14 5.84 -0.59 13.79
C ALA A 14 6.79 0.49 14.29
N LEU A 15 6.38 1.76 14.15
CA LEU A 15 7.01 2.86 14.85
C LEU A 15 6.35 2.97 16.23
N ARG A 16 7.17 3.00 17.27
CA ARG A 16 6.71 3.24 18.63
C ARG A 16 7.16 4.62 19.08
N ASN A 17 6.21 5.45 19.48
CA ASN A 17 6.51 6.72 20.13
C ASN A 17 6.83 6.51 21.63
N ILE A 18 7.34 7.55 22.29
CA ILE A 18 7.65 7.55 23.73
C ILE A 18 6.42 7.35 24.63
N ALA A 19 5.20 7.56 24.10
CA ALA A 19 3.94 7.27 24.80
C ALA A 19 3.49 5.80 24.65
N GLY A 20 4.17 5.01 23.83
CA GLY A 20 3.90 3.59 23.63
C GLY A 20 2.84 3.28 22.57
N GLU A 21 2.35 4.26 21.82
CA GLU A 21 1.45 4.01 20.69
C GLU A 21 2.19 3.27 19.57
N LEU A 22 1.53 2.25 19.02
CA LEU A 22 2.01 1.48 17.89
C LEU A 22 1.44 2.08 16.61
N TRP A 23 2.30 2.68 15.80
CA TRP A 23 1.93 3.17 14.47
C TRP A 23 2.32 2.08 13.48
N SER A 24 1.35 1.51 12.77
CA SER A 24 1.64 0.56 11.70
C SER A 24 2.34 1.31 10.56
N LEU A 25 3.52 0.83 10.14
CA LEU A 25 4.11 1.34 8.92
C LEU A 25 3.26 0.89 7.72
N PRO A 26 3.03 1.76 6.73
CA PRO A 26 2.35 1.36 5.52
C PRO A 26 3.13 0.24 4.83
N SER A 27 2.43 -0.75 4.29
CA SER A 27 3.08 -1.86 3.61
C SER A 27 3.86 -1.35 2.40
N PRO A 28 5.08 -1.87 2.14
CA PRO A 28 5.85 -1.47 0.98
C PRO A 28 5.14 -1.89 -0.30
N LEU A 29 4.91 -0.93 -1.20
CA LEU A 29 4.37 -1.18 -2.52
C LEU A 29 5.51 -1.53 -3.49
N LYS A 30 5.36 -2.63 -4.22
CA LYS A 30 6.28 -3.09 -5.26
C LYS A 30 5.60 -2.99 -6.62
N ILE A 31 6.28 -2.36 -7.58
CA ILE A 31 5.82 -2.22 -8.96
C ILE A 31 6.82 -2.93 -9.87
N VAL A 32 6.33 -3.83 -10.72
CA VAL A 32 7.10 -4.54 -11.74
C VAL A 32 6.44 -4.32 -13.09
N ARG A 33 7.25 -4.02 -14.11
CA ARG A 33 6.79 -3.89 -15.50
C ARG A 33 7.53 -4.87 -16.39
N SER A 34 6.80 -5.69 -17.13
CA SER A 34 7.37 -6.69 -18.05
C SER A 34 6.45 -6.89 -19.25
N ALA A 35 6.99 -6.90 -20.47
CA ALA A 35 6.23 -7.16 -21.70
C ALA A 35 4.92 -6.33 -21.86
N GLY A 36 4.92 -5.07 -21.43
CA GLY A 36 3.73 -4.20 -21.48
C GLY A 36 2.70 -4.46 -20.37
N ILE A 37 2.96 -5.41 -19.49
CA ILE A 37 2.17 -5.72 -18.31
C ILE A 37 2.78 -5.01 -17.10
N LEU A 38 1.91 -4.35 -16.33
CA LEU A 38 2.24 -3.74 -15.05
C LEU A 38 1.64 -4.59 -13.94
N THR A 39 2.48 -5.00 -13.00
CA THR A 39 2.07 -5.70 -11.78
C THR A 39 2.43 -4.84 -10.58
N VAL A 40 1.42 -4.48 -9.81
CA VAL A 40 1.53 -3.79 -8.52
C VAL A 40 1.25 -4.80 -7.43
N SER A 41 2.11 -4.89 -6.42
CA SER A 41 1.99 -5.89 -5.35
C SER A 41 2.45 -5.34 -4.01
N TRP A 42 1.86 -5.83 -2.93
CA TRP A 42 2.21 -5.50 -1.56
C TRP A 42 1.86 -6.68 -0.66
N VAL A 43 2.45 -6.75 0.52
CA VAL A 43 2.06 -7.73 1.55
C VAL A 43 1.19 -7.00 2.54
N THR A 44 0.00 -7.51 2.83
CA THR A 44 -0.88 -6.87 3.82
C THR A 44 -0.83 -7.65 5.13
N ALA A 45 -0.47 -6.96 6.21
CA ALA A 45 -0.49 -7.56 7.55
C ALA A 45 -1.91 -7.69 8.10
N THR A 46 -2.80 -6.76 7.71
CA THR A 46 -4.12 -6.57 8.33
C THR A 46 -5.28 -6.73 7.36
N GLY A 47 -5.02 -6.84 6.05
CA GLY A 47 -6.07 -6.93 5.03
C GLY A 47 -6.86 -5.63 4.78
N THR A 48 -6.52 -4.55 5.48
CA THR A 48 -7.26 -3.29 5.47
C THR A 48 -6.77 -2.30 4.41
N GLU A 49 -5.76 -2.64 3.61
CA GLU A 49 -5.21 -1.70 2.64
C GLU A 49 -5.96 -1.74 1.30
N ILE A 50 -6.27 -0.56 0.79
CA ILE A 50 -6.90 -0.33 -0.52
C ILE A 50 -5.81 0.22 -1.45
N LEU A 51 -5.65 -0.43 -2.61
CA LEU A 51 -4.83 0.10 -3.69
C LEU A 51 -5.62 1.19 -4.43
N GLU A 52 -5.02 2.36 -4.56
CA GLU A 52 -5.58 3.46 -5.32
C GLU A 52 -4.63 3.87 -6.46
N THR A 53 -5.20 4.40 -7.53
CA THR A 53 -4.47 4.89 -8.70
C THR A 53 -4.94 6.28 -9.12
N THR A 54 -4.04 7.01 -9.78
CA THR A 54 -4.35 8.25 -10.47
C THR A 54 -3.41 8.49 -11.66
N GLN A 55 -3.76 9.43 -12.54
CA GLN A 55 -2.99 9.79 -13.73
C GLN A 55 -2.05 10.99 -13.54
N ASP A 56 -2.23 11.80 -12.50
CA ASP A 56 -1.39 12.96 -12.19
C ASP A 56 -1.13 13.09 -10.67
N LEU A 57 -0.21 13.97 -10.27
CA LEU A 57 0.11 14.24 -8.86
C LEU A 57 -0.28 15.66 -8.45
N THR A 58 -1.27 16.27 -9.11
CA THR A 58 -1.69 17.63 -8.78
C THR A 58 -2.59 17.63 -7.53
N ASN A 59 -2.73 18.78 -6.87
CA ASN A 59 -3.47 18.87 -5.61
C ASN A 59 -4.99 18.57 -5.76
N SER A 60 -5.55 18.71 -6.96
CA SER A 60 -6.96 18.45 -7.26
C SER A 60 -7.24 17.02 -7.74
N THR A 61 -6.20 16.19 -7.78
CA THR A 61 -6.29 14.87 -8.38
C THR A 61 -7.16 13.91 -7.57
N GLN A 62 -8.14 13.29 -8.23
CA GLN A 62 -8.94 12.23 -7.64
C GLN A 62 -8.25 10.88 -7.75
N TRP A 63 -7.86 10.34 -6.60
CA TRP A 63 -7.43 8.95 -6.46
C TRP A 63 -8.64 8.03 -6.56
N ARG A 64 -8.52 6.94 -7.33
CA ARG A 64 -9.58 5.96 -7.51
C ARG A 64 -9.13 4.61 -6.96
N ALA A 65 -10.00 3.96 -6.21
CA ALA A 65 -9.76 2.60 -5.72
C ALA A 65 -9.73 1.60 -6.89
N ILE A 66 -8.82 0.63 -6.81
CA ILE A 66 -8.74 -0.51 -7.71
C ILE A 66 -9.51 -1.68 -7.06
N PRO A 67 -10.66 -2.11 -7.62
CA PRO A 67 -11.56 -3.04 -6.94
C PRO A 67 -11.11 -4.51 -7.01
N GLU A 68 -10.39 -4.91 -8.07
CA GLU A 68 -10.10 -6.33 -8.36
C GLU A 68 -8.64 -6.67 -8.05
N VAL A 69 -8.31 -6.70 -6.75
CA VAL A 69 -6.99 -7.10 -6.28
C VAL A 69 -6.97 -8.60 -5.96
N THR A 70 -6.01 -9.32 -6.51
CA THR A 70 -5.81 -10.75 -6.25
C THR A 70 -5.10 -10.94 -4.91
N SER A 71 -5.64 -11.81 -4.05
CA SER A 71 -5.00 -12.20 -2.77
C SER A 71 -4.23 -13.50 -2.94
N GLY A 72 -2.97 -13.51 -2.49
CA GLY A 72 -2.12 -14.69 -2.36
C GLY A 72 -2.29 -15.39 -1.01
N VAL A 73 -1.90 -16.67 -0.96
CA VAL A 73 -1.99 -17.51 0.27
C VAL A 73 -1.06 -17.07 1.39
N ASP A 74 -0.04 -16.27 1.07
CA ASP A 74 0.95 -15.71 1.98
C ASP A 74 0.58 -14.31 2.50
N GLY A 75 -0.65 -13.86 2.25
CA GLY A 75 -1.09 -12.49 2.57
C GLY A 75 -0.55 -11.44 1.61
N SER A 76 0.09 -11.84 0.50
CA SER A 76 0.37 -10.92 -0.59
C SER A 76 -0.92 -10.49 -1.29
N ARG A 77 -0.93 -9.28 -1.80
CA ARG A 77 -1.95 -8.75 -2.71
C ARG A 77 -1.26 -8.28 -3.97
N SER A 78 -1.91 -8.48 -5.10
CA SER A 78 -1.40 -8.02 -6.39
C SER A 78 -2.52 -7.57 -7.31
N TRP A 79 -2.19 -6.63 -8.17
CA TRP A 79 -3.04 -6.18 -9.26
C TRP A 79 -2.19 -6.14 -10.52
N THR A 80 -2.72 -6.71 -11.60
CA THR A 80 -2.02 -6.80 -12.88
C THR A 80 -2.89 -6.21 -13.97
N VAL A 81 -2.30 -5.36 -14.82
CA VAL A 81 -3.00 -4.74 -15.95
C VAL A 81 -2.07 -4.67 -17.16
N THR A 82 -2.64 -4.75 -18.36
CA THR A 82 -1.96 -4.32 -19.57
C THR A 82 -1.90 -2.80 -19.58
N GLN A 83 -0.70 -2.23 -19.53
CA GLN A 83 -0.54 -0.79 -19.45
C GLN A 83 -0.69 -0.16 -20.84
N SER A 84 -1.73 0.64 -21.04
CA SER A 84 -1.83 1.54 -22.18
C SER A 84 -0.83 2.71 -22.05
N LEU A 85 -0.58 3.44 -23.14
CA LEU A 85 0.27 4.62 -23.12
C LEU A 85 -0.29 5.64 -22.12
N GLY A 86 0.54 6.07 -21.15
CA GLY A 86 0.15 7.03 -20.13
C GLY A 86 0.99 6.95 -18.86
N GLN A 87 0.77 7.89 -17.96
CA GLN A 87 1.34 7.87 -16.60
C GLN A 87 0.28 7.35 -15.62
N SER A 88 0.74 6.61 -14.62
CA SER A 88 -0.11 6.16 -13.52
C SER A 88 0.70 6.17 -12.23
N PHE A 89 0.10 6.70 -11.18
CA PHE A 89 0.65 6.78 -9.84
C PHE A 89 -0.18 5.90 -8.94
N PHE A 90 0.47 5.21 -8.01
CA PHE A 90 -0.16 4.23 -7.14
C PHE A 90 0.14 4.55 -5.69
N ARG A 91 -0.83 4.34 -4.82
CA ARG A 91 -0.64 4.41 -3.37
C ARG A 91 -1.46 3.33 -2.67
N LEU A 92 -1.02 2.97 -1.48
CA LEU A 92 -1.85 2.24 -0.52
C LEU A 92 -2.47 3.23 0.44
N ARG A 93 -3.77 3.08 0.66
CA ARG A 93 -4.50 3.77 1.71
C ARG A 93 -5.01 2.74 2.71
N GLN A 94 -4.89 3.03 4.00
CA GLN A 94 -5.60 2.24 5.01
C GLN A 94 -7.10 2.49 4.83
N SER A 95 -7.87 1.41 4.66
CA SER A 95 -9.30 1.44 4.94
C SER A 95 -9.42 1.83 6.40
N GLU A 96 -10.14 2.92 6.68
CA GLU A 96 -10.55 3.21 8.04
C GLU A 96 -11.29 1.97 8.54
N VAL A 97 -10.72 1.32 9.56
CA VAL A 97 -11.48 0.39 10.37
C VAL A 97 -12.40 1.31 11.16
N ASN A 98 -13.67 1.38 10.77
CA ASN A 98 -14.67 2.02 11.62
C ASN A 98 -14.71 1.17 12.92
N PRO A 99 -14.30 1.71 14.07
CA PRO A 99 -14.23 0.95 15.31
C PRO A 99 -15.61 0.49 15.79
#